data_AF-A0A060DVD6-F1
#
_entry.id   AF-A0A060DVD6-F1
#
_cell.length_a   1.000
_cell.length_b   1.000
_cell.length_c   1.000
_cell.angle_alpha   90.00
_cell.angle_beta   90.00
_cell.angle_gamma   90.00
#
_symmetry.space_group_name_H-M   'P 1'
#
loop_
_entity.id
_entity.type
_entity.pdbx_description
1 polymer ?
#
loop_
_entity_poly.entity_id
_entity_poly.type
_entity_poly.pdbx_seq_one_letter_code
_entity_poly.pdbx_strand_id
1 'polypeptide(L)'
;MEVQVTAGTVTILEDGIAVASHPALEGRGQRRIATGHRTQPPPPNSQTPREVATPPAPPLQGGTVTPRSLAIYDTIGRHLAGQPGSP
;
A
#
# COMPACT_ATOMS: atom_id res chain seq x y z
N MET A 1 -11.30 13.48 4.58
CA MET A 1 -11.21 12.03 4.32
C MET A 1 -12.24 11.32 5.19
N GLU A 2 -13.14 10.58 4.56
CA GLU A 2 -14.18 9.79 5.22
C GLU A 2 -13.97 8.31 4.89
N VAL A 3 -14.34 7.43 5.82
CA VAL A 3 -14.27 5.98 5.65
C VAL A 3 -15.64 5.38 5.93
N GLN A 4 -16.20 4.69 4.93
CA GLN A 4 -17.46 3.98 5.07
C GLN A 4 -17.21 2.48 5.06
N VAL A 5 -17.80 1.78 6.03
CA VAL A 5 -17.70 0.33 6.17
C VAL A 5 -19.07 -0.28 5.91
N THR A 6 -19.17 -1.12 4.89
CA THR A 6 -20.33 -1.96 4.59
C THR A 6 -19.94 -3.43 4.80
N ALA A 7 -20.92 -4.33 4.96
CA ALA A 7 -20.73 -5.74 5.36
C ALA A 7 -19.63 -6.50 4.60
N GLY A 8 -19.32 -6.15 3.34
CA GLY A 8 -18.23 -6.77 2.57
C GLY A 8 -17.08 -5.85 2.18
N THR A 9 -17.17 -4.53 2.42
CA THR A 9 -16.32 -3.54 1.75
C THR A 9 -16.09 -2.29 2.61
N VAL A 10 -14.85 -1.83 2.64
CA VAL A 10 -14.42 -0.54 3.16
C VAL A 10 -14.14 0.40 1.98
N THR A 11 -14.88 1.50 1.92
CA THR A 11 -14.75 2.54 0.89
C THR A 11 -14.14 3.79 1.51
N ILE A 12 -13.09 4.32 0.88
CA ILE A 12 -12.44 5.57 1.25
C ILE A 12 -12.97 6.67 0.34
N LEU A 13 -13.43 7.76 0.96
CA LEU A 13 -14.01 8.91 0.28
C LEU A 13 -13.18 10.17 0.55
N GLU A 14 -13.03 10.98 -0.50
CA GLU A 14 -12.48 12.33 -0.45
C GLU A 14 -13.50 13.27 -1.12
N ASP A 15 -13.97 14.28 -0.40
CA ASP A 15 -15.04 15.19 -0.83
C ASP A 15 -16.31 14.49 -1.37
N GLY A 16 -16.66 13.35 -0.78
CA GLY A 16 -17.81 12.53 -1.19
C GLY A 16 -17.56 11.66 -2.42
N ILE A 17 -16.35 11.66 -2.99
CA ILE A 17 -15.96 10.86 -4.15
C ILE A 17 -15.14 9.65 -3.68
N ALA A 18 -15.48 8.46 -4.19
CA ALA A 18 -14.76 7.23 -3.86
C ALA A 18 -13.38 7.20 -4.51
N VAL A 19 -12.33 7.21 -3.69
CA VAL A 19 -10.93 7.18 -4.14
C VAL A 19 -10.29 5.81 -3.98
N ALA A 20 -10.83 4.96 -3.11
CA ALA A 20 -10.40 3.56 -2.99
C ALA A 20 -11.47 2.65 -2.37
N SER A 21 -11.44 1.36 -2.73
CA SER A 21 -12.36 0.34 -2.21
C SER A 21 -11.59 -0.94 -1.89
N HIS A 22 -11.85 -1.49 -0.71
CA HIS A 22 -11.15 -2.67 -0.19
C HIS A 22 -12.18 -3.63 0.38
N PRO A 23 -12.01 -4.95 0.26
CA PRO A 23 -12.88 -5.89 0.96
C PRO A 23 -12.70 -5.75 2.48
N ALA A 24 -13.80 -5.77 3.22
CA ALA A 24 -13.79 -5.76 4.68
C ALA A 24 -13.26 -7.11 5.21
N LEU A 25 -12.38 -7.06 6.21
CA LEU A 25 -11.90 -8.26 6.90
C LEU A 25 -12.75 -8.49 8.13
N GLU A 26 -13.46 -9.62 8.18
CA GLU A 26 -14.33 -9.98 9.29
C GLU A 26 -13.56 -10.80 10.35
N GLY A 27 -13.63 -10.39 11.62
CA GLY A 27 -13.14 -11.16 12.76
C GLY A 27 -11.75 -10.82 13.30
N ARG A 28 -11.46 -11.25 14.53
CA ARG A 28 -10.16 -11.03 15.20
C ARG A 28 -9.09 -11.95 14.60
N GLY A 29 -7.96 -11.36 14.21
CA GLY A 29 -6.80 -12.10 13.67
C GLY A 29 -6.78 -12.24 12.14
N GLN A 30 -7.79 -11.73 11.44
CA GLN A 30 -7.75 -11.65 9.98
C GLN A 30 -6.83 -10.51 9.54
N ARG A 31 -5.85 -10.86 8.71
CA ARG A 31 -4.85 -9.95 8.13
C ARG A 31 -4.69 -10.35 6.67
N ARG A 32 -4.53 -9.37 5.79
CA ARG A 32 -4.05 -9.63 4.42
C ARG A 32 -2.60 -9.20 4.33
N ILE A 33 -1.77 -10.02 3.71
CA ILE A 33 -0.39 -9.71 3.39
C ILE A 33 -0.32 -9.70 1.87
N ALA A 34 -0.17 -8.52 1.30
CA ALA A 34 0.07 -8.40 -0.14
C ALA A 34 1.39 -9.11 -0.50
N THR A 35 1.44 -9.67 -1.70
CA THR A 35 2.58 -10.43 -2.19
C THR A 35 3.83 -9.55 -2.20
N GLY A 36 4.96 -10.04 -1.68
CA GLY A 36 6.20 -9.26 -1.55
C GLY A 36 6.33 -8.38 -0.30
N HIS A 37 5.25 -8.17 0.47
CA HIS A 37 5.33 -7.37 1.71
C HIS A 37 5.93 -8.13 2.91
N ARG A 38 6.07 -9.45 2.83
CA ARG A 38 6.76 -10.24 3.84
C ARG A 38 8.00 -10.87 3.24
N THR A 39 9.15 -10.50 3.78
CA THR A 39 10.46 -10.99 3.34
C THR A 39 10.82 -12.34 3.97
N GLN A 40 10.23 -12.69 5.12
CA GLN A 40 10.43 -13.97 5.79
C GLN A 40 9.28 -14.95 5.55
N PRO A 41 9.57 -16.26 5.44
CA PRO A 41 8.52 -17.26 5.33
C PRO A 41 7.56 -17.20 6.54
N PRO A 42 6.30 -17.58 6.34
CA PRO A 42 5.34 -17.64 7.43
C PRO A 42 5.70 -18.74 8.43
N PRO A 43 5.29 -18.59 9.71
CA PRO A 43 5.33 -19.71 10.64
C PRO A 43 4.34 -20.81 10.19
N PRO A 44 4.60 -22.08 10.53
CA PRO A 44 3.82 -23.24 10.04
C PRO A 44 2.36 -23.23 10.49
N ASN A 45 2.02 -22.47 11.54
CA ASN A 45 0.65 -22.31 12.06
C ASN A 45 -0.11 -21.10 11.47
N SER A 46 0.46 -20.41 10.47
CA SER A 46 -0.16 -19.21 9.90
C SER A 46 -1.39 -19.57 9.06
N GLN A 47 -2.57 -19.19 9.54
CA GLN A 47 -3.85 -19.28 8.80
C GLN A 47 -4.16 -18.03 7.97
N THR A 48 -3.24 -17.06 7.92
CA THR A 48 -3.43 -15.79 7.22
C THR A 48 -3.58 -16.05 5.72
N PRO A 49 -4.72 -15.69 5.09
CA PRO A 49 -4.89 -15.85 3.65
C PRO A 49 -3.80 -15.09 2.91
N ARG A 50 -3.04 -15.80 2.06
CA ARG A 50 -2.18 -15.18 1.06
C ARG A 50 -3.00 -14.99 -0.19
N GLU A 51 -2.96 -13.79 -0.72
CA GLU A 51 -3.37 -13.59 -2.10
C GLU A 51 -2.38 -14.37 -2.97
N VAL A 52 -2.87 -15.42 -3.64
CA VAL A 52 -2.12 -16.05 -4.72
C VAL A 52 -1.90 -14.94 -5.74
N ALA A 53 -0.65 -14.71 -6.13
CA ALA A 53 -0.36 -13.74 -7.17
C ALA A 53 -1.04 -14.20 -8.45
N THR A 54 -2.26 -13.73 -8.70
CA THR A 54 -2.81 -13.70 -10.04
C THR A 54 -1.79 -12.93 -10.87
N PRO A 55 -1.28 -13.49 -11.99
CA PRO A 55 -0.35 -12.76 -12.84
C PRO A 55 -0.96 -11.38 -13.10
N PRO A 56 -0.18 -10.30 -12.92
CA PRO A 56 -0.73 -8.96 -12.94
C PRO A 56 -1.52 -8.80 -14.23
N ALA A 57 -2.81 -8.48 -14.09
CA ALA A 57 -3.58 -8.01 -15.22
C ALA A 57 -2.77 -6.87 -15.88
N PRO A 58 -2.78 -6.76 -17.22
CA PRO A 58 -2.15 -5.62 -17.89
C PRO A 58 -2.62 -4.35 -17.17
N PRO A 59 -1.70 -3.42 -16.85
CA PRO A 59 -1.98 -2.33 -15.94
C PRO A 59 -3.28 -1.66 -16.37
N LEU A 60 -4.31 -1.73 -15.51
CA LEU A 60 -5.46 -0.86 -15.59
C LEU A 60 -4.90 0.55 -15.75
N GLN A 61 -5.43 1.33 -16.68
CA GLN A 61 -4.98 2.68 -16.99
C GLN A 61 -5.23 3.64 -15.81
N GLY A 62 -4.50 3.43 -14.70
CA GLY A 62 -4.15 4.41 -13.70
C GLY A 62 -2.67 4.70 -13.92
N GLY A 63 -2.35 5.96 -14.16
CA GLY A 63 -1.07 6.40 -14.71
C GLY A 63 0.12 5.76 -14.03
N THR A 64 1.03 5.23 -14.84
CA THR A 64 2.37 4.81 -14.41
C THR A 64 2.96 5.94 -13.58
N VAL A 65 3.12 5.73 -12.27
CA VAL A 65 3.70 6.76 -11.41
C VAL A 65 5.15 6.91 -11.85
N THR A 66 5.47 8.02 -12.48
CA THR A 66 6.85 8.31 -12.88
C THR A 66 7.71 8.35 -11.60
N PRO A 67 8.71 7.47 -11.45
CA PRO A 67 9.55 7.47 -10.28
C PRO A 67 10.26 8.83 -10.18
N ARG A 68 10.25 9.42 -8.98
CA ARG A 68 11.01 10.65 -8.71
C ARG A 68 12.51 10.34 -8.74
N SER A 69 13.29 11.30 -9.24
CA SER A 69 14.76 11.19 -9.25
C SER A 69 15.31 10.96 -7.85
N LEU A 70 16.29 10.07 -7.72
CA LEU A 70 16.97 9.78 -6.45
C LEU A 70 17.64 11.01 -5.84
N ALA A 71 18.01 12.00 -6.65
CA ALA A 71 18.58 13.26 -6.19
C ALA A 71 17.66 14.01 -5.21
N ILE A 72 16.33 13.85 -5.34
CA ILE A 72 15.36 14.47 -4.43
C ILE A 72 15.47 13.86 -3.02
N TYR A 73 15.59 12.54 -2.93
CA TYR A 73 15.71 11.84 -1.65
C TYR A 73 17.07 12.10 -0.99
N ASP A 74 18.12 12.26 -1.78
CA ASP A 74 19.45 12.64 -1.29
C ASP A 74 19.42 14.04 -0.65
N THR A 75 18.82 15.03 -1.32
CA THR A 75 18.65 16.39 -0.75
C THR A 75 17.86 16.37 0.55
N ILE A 76 16.76 15.60 0.61
CA ILE A 76 15.95 15.45 1.84
C ILE A 76 16.78 14.78 2.94
N GLY A 77 17.53 13.72 2.61
CA GLY A 77 18.39 13.01 3.56
C GLY A 77 19.44 13.92 4.19
N ARG A 78 20.11 14.75 3.38
CA ARG A 78 21.09 15.73 3.86
C ARG A 78 20.46 16.81 4.74
N HIS A 79 19.29 17.33 4.34
CA HIS A 79 18.55 18.31 5.14
C HIS A 79 18.15 17.74 6.51
N LEU A 80 17.63 16.50 6.55
CA LEU A 80 17.29 15.82 7.81
C LEU A 80 18.52 15.52 8.68
N ALA A 81 19.68 15.27 8.06
CA ALA A 81 20.95 15.07 8.75
C ALA A 81 21.61 16.38 9.23
N GLY A 82 20.99 17.55 8.99
CA GLY A 82 21.56 18.85 9.34
C GLY A 82 22.77 19.25 8.50
N GLN A 83 22.99 18.57 7.35
CA GLN A 83 24.05 18.91 6.42
C GLN A 83 23.50 19.83 5.32
N PRO A 84 24.05 21.04 5.15
CA PRO A 84 23.63 21.92 4.07
C PRO A 84 23.92 21.23 2.72
N GLY A 85 22.91 21.19 1.84
CA GLY A 85 23.08 20.67 0.49
C GLY A 85 24.14 21.49 -0.25
N SER A 86 25.22 20.83 -0.68
CA SER A 86 26.22 21.46 -1.56
C SER A 86 25.55 21.85 -2.89
N PRO A 87 25.88 23.04 -3.46
CA PRO A 87 25.38 23.49 -4.75
C PRO A 87 25.78 22.58 -5.92
#